data_AF-A0A412WEY2-F1
#
_entry.id   AF-A0A412WEY2-F1
#
_cell.length_a   1.000
_cell.length_b   1.000
_cell.length_c   1.000
_cell.angle_alpha   90.00
_cell.angle_beta   90.00
_cell.angle_gamma   90.00
#
_symmetry.space_group_name_H-M   'P 1'
#
loop_
_entity.id
_entity.type
_entity.pdbx_description
1 polymer ?
#
loop_
_entity_poly.entity_id
_entity_poly.type
_entity_poly.pdbx_seq_one_letter_code
_entity_poly.pdbx_strand_id
1 'polypeptide(L)'
;MYLYYRTFAFFYSSRMKTKILSKLKTKYSNLEFGEKAFDGVADYLSKTVTEESQIEAAIAGVEPLLKAFQGDVDKIRTEKSELQKQYDELKAKQDKGGDPEKKEEPKPDDMKAMIAAAVAEAVKPFQEKIQSYEKDKADTDRNTFISSEAKRLGIDESDLKYLNVPAELDNAGITSHLTAYKQHMVDKGIPERGGFPQNKGEITQEQAKEIADSLLI
;
A
#
# COMPACT_ATOMS: atom_id res chain seq x y z
N MET A 1 -15.85 20.35 -24.89
CA MET A 1 -14.86 19.26 -25.03
C MET A 1 -14.52 18.58 -23.69
N TYR A 2 -14.21 19.34 -22.62
CA TYR A 2 -13.87 18.79 -21.29
C TYR A 2 -14.97 17.95 -20.61
N LEU A 3 -16.25 18.36 -20.70
CA LEU A 3 -17.34 17.56 -20.11
C LEU A 3 -17.55 16.21 -20.81
N TYR A 4 -17.29 16.13 -22.13
CA TYR A 4 -17.45 14.91 -22.91
C TYR A 4 -16.38 13.85 -22.59
N TYR A 5 -15.14 14.29 -22.38
CA TYR A 5 -14.06 13.38 -21.94
C TYR A 5 -14.31 12.84 -20.54
N ARG A 6 -14.85 13.67 -19.64
CA ARG A 6 -15.13 13.28 -18.25
C ARG A 6 -16.28 12.28 -18.14
N THR A 7 -17.34 12.43 -18.94
CA THR A 7 -18.44 11.46 -19.02
C THR A 7 -18.04 10.17 -19.75
N PHE A 8 -17.25 10.29 -20.83
CA PHE A 8 -16.76 9.13 -21.59
C PHE A 8 -15.78 8.27 -20.78
N ALA A 9 -14.82 8.89 -20.09
CA ALA A 9 -13.87 8.18 -19.21
C ALA A 9 -14.57 7.50 -18.03
N PHE A 10 -15.58 8.15 -17.43
CA PHE A 10 -16.37 7.57 -16.35
C PHE A 10 -17.19 6.35 -16.81
N PHE A 11 -17.83 6.45 -17.99
CA PHE A 11 -18.60 5.35 -18.56
C PHE A 11 -17.71 4.17 -18.98
N TYR A 12 -16.54 4.46 -19.54
CA TYR A 12 -15.56 3.45 -19.94
C TYR A 12 -14.96 2.72 -18.73
N SER A 13 -14.56 3.47 -17.69
CA SER A 13 -14.09 2.93 -16.42
C SER A 13 -15.13 2.03 -15.74
N SER A 14 -16.40 2.46 -15.73
CA SER A 14 -17.50 1.66 -15.17
C SER A 14 -17.71 0.34 -15.93
N ARG A 15 -17.62 0.35 -17.26
CA ARG A 15 -17.74 -0.86 -18.08
C ARG A 15 -16.56 -1.80 -17.90
N MET A 16 -15.35 -1.26 -17.78
CA MET A 16 -14.13 -2.04 -17.59
C MET A 16 -14.10 -2.71 -16.22
N LYS A 17 -14.48 -1.99 -15.16
CA LYS A 17 -14.66 -2.54 -13.81
C LYS A 17 -15.57 -3.76 -13.82
N THR A 18 -16.73 -3.69 -14.48
CA THR A 18 -17.67 -4.82 -14.57
C THR A 18 -17.06 -6.05 -15.24
N LYS A 19 -16.27 -5.86 -16.31
CA LYS A 19 -15.59 -6.96 -17.01
C LYS A 19 -14.50 -7.60 -16.15
N ILE A 20 -13.67 -6.78 -15.49
CA ILE A 20 -12.65 -7.26 -14.56
C ILE A 20 -13.31 -8.02 -13.42
N LEU A 21 -14.36 -7.47 -12.82
CA LEU A 21 -15.08 -8.08 -11.70
C LEU A 21 -15.62 -9.47 -12.06
N SER A 22 -16.23 -9.62 -13.24
CA SER A 22 -16.76 -10.91 -13.71
C SER A 22 -15.66 -11.96 -13.84
N LYS A 23 -14.53 -11.61 -14.47
CA LYS A 23 -13.39 -12.52 -14.62
C LYS A 23 -12.73 -12.84 -13.29
N LEU A 24 -12.58 -11.85 -12.41
CA LEU A 24 -11.99 -11.99 -11.09
C LEU A 24 -12.80 -12.95 -10.21
N LYS A 25 -14.14 -12.78 -10.15
CA LYS A 25 -15.05 -13.68 -9.44
C LYS A 25 -15.01 -15.09 -10.00
N THR A 26 -14.92 -15.24 -11.32
CA THR A 26 -14.86 -16.57 -11.95
C THR A 26 -13.57 -17.29 -11.58
N LYS A 27 -12.41 -16.62 -11.75
CA LYS A 27 -11.08 -17.22 -11.55
C LYS A 27 -10.78 -17.54 -10.09
N TYR A 28 -11.28 -16.72 -9.16
CA TYR A 28 -11.01 -16.84 -7.72
C TYR A 28 -12.25 -17.17 -6.89
N SER A 29 -13.25 -17.79 -7.51
CA SER A 29 -14.50 -18.23 -6.84
C SER A 29 -14.25 -19.15 -5.64
N ASN A 30 -13.12 -19.84 -5.62
CA ASN A 30 -12.68 -20.74 -4.57
C ASN A 30 -12.13 -20.04 -3.30
N LEU A 31 -11.86 -18.73 -3.34
CA LEU A 31 -11.27 -17.99 -2.20
C LEU A 31 -12.29 -17.59 -1.12
N GLU A 32 -13.57 -17.90 -1.32
CA GLU A 32 -14.68 -17.59 -0.39
C GLU A 32 -14.78 -16.10 0.04
N PHE A 33 -14.21 -15.19 -0.74
CA PHE A 33 -14.29 -13.76 -0.43
C PHE A 33 -15.69 -13.19 -0.62
N GLY A 34 -16.04 -12.24 0.25
CA GLY A 34 -17.27 -11.47 0.11
C GLY A 34 -17.24 -10.57 -1.14
N GLU A 35 -18.42 -10.27 -1.70
CA GLU A 35 -18.53 -9.53 -2.96
C GLU A 35 -17.82 -8.18 -2.98
N LYS A 36 -17.75 -7.50 -1.83
CA LYS A 36 -17.06 -6.20 -1.68
C LYS A 36 -15.54 -6.29 -1.89
N ALA A 37 -14.92 -7.42 -1.56
CA ALA A 37 -13.49 -7.61 -1.76
C ALA A 37 -13.17 -7.69 -3.26
N PHE A 38 -13.97 -8.47 -4.01
CA PHE A 38 -13.85 -8.52 -5.46
C PHE A 38 -14.18 -7.18 -6.12
N ASP A 39 -15.20 -6.46 -5.64
CA ASP A 39 -15.55 -5.13 -6.16
C ASP A 39 -14.42 -4.11 -5.96
N GLY A 40 -13.77 -4.10 -4.79
CA GLY A 40 -12.65 -3.22 -4.49
C GLY A 40 -11.43 -3.48 -5.39
N VAL A 41 -11.09 -4.76 -5.62
CA VAL A 41 -9.98 -5.11 -6.52
C VAL A 41 -10.31 -4.78 -7.97
N ALA A 42 -11.54 -5.02 -8.41
CA ALA A 42 -11.99 -4.62 -9.74
C ALA A 42 -11.97 -3.09 -9.93
N ASP A 43 -12.38 -2.33 -8.90
CA ASP A 43 -12.29 -0.86 -8.90
C ASP A 43 -10.85 -0.38 -9.07
N TYR A 44 -9.93 -0.96 -8.28
CA TYR A 44 -8.52 -0.65 -8.33
C TYR A 44 -7.91 -0.93 -9.71
N LEU A 45 -8.15 -2.13 -10.26
CA LEU A 45 -7.63 -2.52 -11.56
C LEU A 45 -8.23 -1.68 -12.70
N SER A 46 -9.51 -1.32 -12.62
CA SER A 46 -10.20 -0.54 -13.66
C SER A 46 -9.65 0.88 -13.88
N LYS A 47 -8.81 1.38 -12.96
CA LYS A 47 -8.14 2.69 -13.07
C LYS A 47 -6.92 2.64 -13.99
N THR A 48 -6.33 1.47 -14.18
CA THR A 48 -5.06 1.29 -14.93
C THR A 48 -5.23 0.36 -16.12
N VAL A 49 -6.14 -0.61 -16.03
CA VAL A 49 -6.51 -1.50 -17.12
C VAL A 49 -7.47 -0.77 -18.03
N THR A 50 -6.98 -0.35 -19.20
CA THR A 50 -7.79 0.34 -20.21
C THR A 50 -8.18 -0.58 -21.36
N GLU A 51 -7.56 -1.75 -21.51
CA GLU A 51 -7.85 -2.68 -22.59
C GLU A 51 -8.24 -4.07 -22.08
N GLU A 52 -9.14 -4.76 -22.79
CA GLU A 52 -9.61 -6.09 -22.41
C GLU A 52 -8.51 -7.17 -22.46
N SER A 53 -7.52 -6.98 -23.34
CA SER A 53 -6.32 -7.83 -23.47
C SER A 53 -5.48 -7.85 -22.19
N GLN A 54 -5.50 -6.76 -21.42
CA GLN A 54 -4.71 -6.59 -20.19
C GLN A 54 -5.38 -7.20 -18.95
N ILE A 55 -6.68 -7.51 -19.02
CA ILE A 55 -7.45 -7.97 -17.86
C ILE A 55 -6.86 -9.24 -17.26
N GLU A 56 -6.49 -10.23 -18.08
CA GLU A 56 -5.95 -11.51 -17.59
C GLU A 56 -4.63 -11.32 -16.83
N ALA A 57 -3.74 -10.50 -17.37
CA ALA A 57 -2.44 -10.20 -16.76
C ALA A 57 -2.62 -9.41 -15.45
N ALA A 58 -3.51 -8.41 -15.45
CA ALA A 58 -3.81 -7.62 -14.27
C ALA A 58 -4.43 -8.45 -13.13
N ILE A 59 -5.35 -9.37 -13.47
CA ILE A 59 -5.95 -10.32 -12.53
C ILE A 59 -4.89 -11.28 -11.99
N ALA A 60 -4.00 -11.81 -12.83
CA ALA A 60 -2.91 -12.66 -12.38
C ALA A 60 -1.92 -11.92 -11.46
N GLY A 61 -1.68 -10.63 -11.71
CA GLY A 61 -0.80 -9.80 -10.89
C GLY A 61 -1.28 -9.60 -9.45
N VAL A 62 -2.60 -9.60 -9.22
CA VAL A 62 -3.19 -9.47 -7.86
C VAL A 62 -3.38 -10.82 -7.16
N GLU A 63 -3.08 -11.94 -7.82
CA GLU A 63 -3.23 -13.28 -7.26
C GLU A 63 -2.46 -13.51 -5.96
N PRO A 64 -1.17 -13.12 -5.83
CA PRO A 64 -0.42 -13.33 -4.60
C PRO A 64 -1.05 -12.60 -3.40
N LEU A 65 -1.57 -11.39 -3.64
CA LEU A 65 -2.26 -10.59 -2.63
C LEU A 65 -3.55 -11.27 -2.18
N LEU A 66 -4.35 -11.76 -3.13
CA LEU A 66 -5.58 -12.48 -2.83
C LEU A 66 -5.30 -13.77 -2.04
N LYS A 67 -4.27 -14.53 -2.38
CA LYS A 67 -3.89 -15.74 -1.61
C LYS A 67 -3.38 -15.41 -0.22
N ALA A 68 -2.64 -14.32 -0.04
CA ALA A 68 -2.20 -13.87 1.28
C ALA A 68 -3.40 -13.52 2.18
N PHE A 69 -4.40 -12.81 1.65
CA PHE A 69 -5.63 -12.52 2.38
C PHE A 69 -6.43 -13.78 2.71
N GLN A 70 -6.46 -14.77 1.81
CA GLN A 70 -7.11 -16.06 2.09
C GLN A 70 -6.44 -16.73 3.29
N GLY A 71 -5.10 -16.80 3.32
CA GLY A 71 -4.36 -17.38 4.43
C GLY A 71 -4.65 -16.71 5.78
N ASP A 72 -4.74 -15.38 5.79
CA ASP A 72 -5.12 -14.63 7.00
C ASP A 72 -6.57 -14.93 7.43
N VAL A 73 -7.51 -15.02 6.49
CA VAL A 73 -8.92 -15.35 6.77
C VAL A 73 -9.06 -16.78 7.31
N ASP A 74 -8.37 -17.75 6.71
CA ASP A 74 -8.38 -19.15 7.15
C ASP A 74 -7.79 -19.31 8.54
N LYS A 75 -6.73 -18.56 8.85
CA LYS A 75 -6.14 -18.49 10.20
C LYS A 75 -7.16 -17.96 11.22
N ILE A 76 -7.79 -16.83 10.94
CA ILE A 76 -8.81 -16.23 11.82
C ILE A 76 -10.00 -17.19 12.01
N ARG A 77 -10.42 -17.89 10.96
CA ARG A 77 -11.51 -18.88 11.04
C ARG A 77 -11.15 -20.05 11.95
N THR A 78 -9.90 -20.51 11.87
CA THR A 78 -9.38 -21.59 12.72
C THR A 78 -9.33 -21.14 14.18
N GLU A 79 -8.73 -20.00 14.46
CA GLU A 79 -8.63 -19.41 15.80
C GLU A 79 -10.03 -19.20 16.42
N LYS A 80 -11.00 -18.73 15.62
CA LYS A 80 -12.39 -18.57 16.07
C LYS A 80 -13.05 -19.92 16.44
N SER A 81 -12.80 -20.97 15.67
CA SER A 81 -13.36 -22.30 15.96
C SER A 81 -12.75 -22.88 17.24
N GLU A 82 -11.45 -22.70 17.45
CA GLU A 82 -10.77 -23.12 18.67
C GLU A 82 -11.29 -22.38 19.90
N LEU A 83 -11.45 -21.05 19.79
CA LEU A 83 -11.97 -20.24 20.86
C LEU A 83 -13.43 -20.59 21.20
N GLN A 84 -14.26 -20.88 20.18
CA GLN A 84 -15.64 -21.34 20.39
C GLN A 84 -15.68 -22.69 21.13
N LYS A 85 -14.82 -23.65 20.79
CA LYS A 85 -14.73 -24.92 21.50
C LYS A 85 -14.34 -24.74 22.96
N GLN A 86 -13.34 -23.90 23.24
CA GLN A 86 -12.93 -23.59 24.61
C GLN A 86 -14.08 -22.94 25.40
N TYR A 87 -14.83 -22.03 24.77
CA TYR A 87 -16.01 -21.42 25.38
C TYR A 87 -17.10 -22.45 25.71
N ASP A 88 -17.43 -23.33 24.76
CA ASP A 88 -18.46 -24.35 24.94
C ASP A 88 -18.04 -25.41 25.99
N GLU A 89 -16.76 -25.76 26.06
CA GLU A 89 -16.21 -26.65 27.11
C GLU A 89 -16.28 -26.03 28.50
N LEU A 90 -15.93 -24.74 28.64
CA LEU A 90 -16.05 -24.02 29.90
C LEU A 90 -17.51 -23.94 30.36
N LYS A 91 -18.43 -23.65 29.43
CA LYS A 91 -19.87 -23.63 29.69
C LYS A 91 -20.40 -25.01 30.11
N ALA A 92 -20.00 -26.08 29.42
CA ALA A 92 -20.42 -27.44 29.75
C ALA A 92 -19.85 -27.96 31.09
N LYS A 93 -18.65 -27.51 31.50
CA LYS A 93 -18.07 -27.80 32.82
C LYS A 93 -18.82 -27.08 33.93
N GLN A 94 -19.37 -25.90 33.67
CA GLN A 94 -20.26 -25.19 34.59
C GLN A 94 -21.59 -25.94 34.81
N ASP A 95 -22.06 -26.67 33.79
CA ASP A 95 -23.35 -27.41 33.84
C ASP A 95 -23.27 -28.85 34.40
N LYS A 96 -22.08 -29.45 34.63
CA LYS A 96 -21.93 -30.90 34.92
C LYS A 96 -21.29 -31.34 36.26
N GLY A 97 -21.05 -30.45 37.22
CA GLY A 97 -20.69 -30.83 38.61
C GLY A 97 -21.16 -29.73 39.55
N GLY A 98 -22.16 -29.95 40.40
CA GLY A 98 -22.01 -30.64 41.68
C GLY A 98 -21.86 -29.55 42.76
N ASP A 99 -22.83 -29.46 43.67
CA ASP A 99 -23.01 -28.47 44.75
C ASP A 99 -21.91 -27.38 44.86
N PRO A 100 -22.21 -26.09 44.61
CA PRO A 100 -21.23 -25.05 44.80
C PRO A 100 -20.89 -24.99 46.29
N GLU A 101 -19.74 -25.54 46.65
CA GLU A 101 -18.90 -24.93 47.67
C GLU A 101 -18.89 -23.44 47.30
N LYS A 102 -19.53 -22.58 48.11
CA LYS A 102 -19.76 -21.16 47.86
C LYS A 102 -18.45 -20.45 47.49
N LYS A 103 -18.06 -20.55 46.22
CA LYS A 103 -17.39 -19.49 45.52
C LYS A 103 -18.53 -18.69 44.96
N GLU A 104 -18.69 -17.50 45.53
CA GLU A 104 -19.67 -16.50 45.13
C GLU A 104 -19.84 -16.57 43.61
N GLU A 105 -21.07 -16.80 43.15
CA GLU A 105 -21.39 -16.65 41.73
C GLU A 105 -20.78 -15.32 41.28
N PRO A 106 -19.91 -15.29 40.25
CA PRO A 106 -19.32 -14.05 39.79
C PRO A 106 -20.48 -13.12 39.49
N LYS A 107 -20.49 -11.96 40.15
CA LYS A 107 -21.60 -11.03 40.03
C LYS A 107 -21.75 -10.68 38.54
N PRO A 108 -22.94 -10.28 38.07
CA PRO A 108 -23.13 -9.86 36.68
C PRO A 108 -22.08 -8.85 36.17
N ASP A 109 -21.53 -8.06 37.10
CA ASP A 109 -20.42 -7.13 36.86
C ASP A 109 -19.08 -7.83 36.60
N ASP A 110 -18.78 -8.94 37.28
CA ASP A 110 -17.57 -9.75 37.09
C ASP A 110 -17.58 -10.48 35.74
N MET A 111 -18.74 -11.02 35.33
CA MET A 111 -18.89 -11.58 33.97
C MET A 111 -18.73 -10.52 32.89
N LYS A 112 -19.29 -9.32 33.09
CA LYS A 112 -19.07 -8.18 32.18
C LYS A 112 -17.60 -7.80 32.09
N ALA A 113 -16.90 -7.74 33.23
CA ALA A 113 -15.48 -7.44 33.28
C ALA A 113 -14.65 -8.51 32.56
N MET A 114 -15.00 -9.79 32.73
CA MET A 114 -14.31 -10.91 32.10
C MET A 114 -14.54 -10.95 30.58
N ILE A 115 -15.76 -10.67 30.12
CA ILE A 115 -16.07 -10.52 28.68
C ILE A 115 -15.35 -9.30 28.11
N ALA A 116 -15.33 -8.17 28.81
CA ALA A 116 -14.62 -6.98 28.37
C ALA A 116 -13.11 -7.22 28.27
N ALA A 117 -12.53 -7.95 29.22
CA ALA A 117 -11.12 -8.34 29.19
C ALA A 117 -10.81 -9.27 28.00
N ALA A 118 -11.63 -10.30 27.77
CA ALA A 118 -11.46 -11.22 26.64
C ALA A 118 -11.62 -10.52 25.28
N VAL A 119 -12.57 -9.60 25.17
CA VAL A 119 -12.75 -8.77 23.96
C VAL A 119 -11.57 -7.83 23.77
N ALA A 120 -11.10 -7.17 24.82
CA ALA A 120 -9.92 -6.30 24.74
C ALA A 120 -8.67 -7.08 24.32
N GLU A 121 -8.47 -8.27 24.87
CA GLU A 121 -7.33 -9.15 24.54
C GLU A 121 -7.41 -9.65 23.09
N ALA A 122 -8.60 -10.04 22.62
CA ALA A 122 -8.82 -10.45 21.24
C ALA A 122 -8.66 -9.28 20.24
N VAL A 123 -9.00 -8.05 20.63
CA VAL A 123 -8.93 -6.86 19.75
C VAL A 123 -7.53 -6.24 19.73
N LYS A 124 -6.73 -6.43 20.78
CA LYS A 124 -5.37 -5.91 20.90
C LYS A 124 -4.44 -6.23 19.70
N PRO A 125 -4.31 -7.49 19.22
CA PRO A 125 -3.47 -7.78 18.06
C PRO A 125 -3.97 -7.11 16.78
N PHE A 126 -5.28 -6.88 16.64
CA PHE A 126 -5.83 -6.15 15.50
C PHE A 126 -5.52 -4.65 15.58
N GLN A 127 -5.57 -4.05 16.77
CA GLN A 127 -5.15 -2.66 16.96
C GLN A 127 -3.68 -2.46 16.64
N GLU A 128 -2.81 -3.36 17.09
CA GLU A 128 -1.38 -3.34 16.78
C GLU A 128 -1.13 -3.47 15.26
N LYS A 129 -1.84 -4.40 14.59
CA LYS A 129 -1.73 -4.60 13.13
C LYS A 129 -2.28 -3.40 12.33
N ILE A 130 -3.34 -2.74 12.81
CA ILE A 130 -3.86 -1.52 12.18
C ILE A 130 -2.83 -0.38 12.29
N GLN A 131 -2.26 -0.17 13.49
CA GLN A 131 -1.23 0.85 13.68
C GLN A 131 0.01 0.59 12.81
N SER A 132 0.43 -0.67 12.66
CA SER A 132 1.52 -1.01 11.76
C SER A 132 1.16 -0.74 10.30
N TYR A 133 -0.05 -1.11 9.85
CA TYR A 133 -0.51 -0.81 8.50
C TYR A 133 -0.58 0.69 8.20
N GLU A 134 -1.07 1.50 9.15
CA GLU A 134 -1.13 2.95 9.00
C GLU A 134 0.27 3.55 8.87
N LYS A 135 1.23 3.07 9.67
CA LYS A 135 2.62 3.48 9.58
C LYS A 135 3.27 3.06 8.26
N ASP A 136 3.14 1.80 7.87
CA ASP A 136 3.71 1.26 6.62
C ASP A 136 3.17 2.02 5.40
N LYS A 137 1.88 2.38 5.43
CA LYS A 137 1.26 3.19 4.38
C LYS A 137 1.84 4.60 4.35
N ALA A 138 1.98 5.26 5.51
CA ALA A 138 2.57 6.59 5.60
C ALA A 138 4.02 6.61 5.08
N ASP A 139 4.82 5.61 5.45
CA ASP A 139 6.20 5.45 4.99
C ASP A 139 6.27 5.20 3.48
N THR A 140 5.37 4.37 2.94
CA THR A 140 5.27 4.08 1.50
C THR A 140 4.88 5.33 0.70
N ASP A 141 3.85 6.07 1.16
CA ASP A 141 3.40 7.31 0.52
C ASP A 141 4.51 8.36 0.53
N ARG A 142 5.20 8.51 1.67
CA ARG A 142 6.35 9.43 1.81
C ARG A 142 7.50 9.06 0.88
N ASN A 143 7.90 7.80 0.84
CA ASN A 143 8.99 7.32 -0.03
C ASN A 143 8.64 7.46 -1.52
N THR A 144 7.38 7.21 -1.88
CA THR A 144 6.86 7.44 -3.23
C THR A 144 6.93 8.91 -3.61
N PHE A 145 6.50 9.79 -2.71
CA PHE A 145 6.58 11.23 -2.90
C PHE A 145 8.04 11.69 -3.10
N ILE A 146 8.95 11.30 -2.19
CA ILE A 146 10.39 11.62 -2.29
C ILE A 146 10.98 11.17 -3.62
N SER A 147 10.73 9.92 -4.02
CA SER A 147 11.26 9.37 -5.27
C SER A 147 10.72 10.10 -6.50
N SER A 148 9.42 10.40 -6.51
CA SER A 148 8.79 11.13 -7.62
C SER A 148 9.31 12.57 -7.75
N GLU A 149 9.51 13.24 -6.62
CA GLU A 149 9.95 14.62 -6.56
C GLU A 149 11.44 14.74 -6.88
N ALA A 150 12.27 13.82 -6.39
CA ALA A 150 13.68 13.71 -6.75
C ALA A 150 13.84 13.52 -8.26
N LYS A 151 13.07 12.59 -8.85
CA LYS A 151 13.05 12.37 -10.31
C LYS A 151 12.60 13.61 -11.08
N ARG A 152 11.57 14.33 -10.60
CA ARG A 152 11.11 15.59 -11.20
C ARG A 152 12.20 16.66 -11.19
N LEU A 153 13.01 16.69 -10.12
CA LEU A 153 14.13 17.61 -9.97
C LEU A 153 15.40 17.14 -10.73
N GLY A 154 15.42 15.93 -11.28
CA GLY A 154 16.60 15.38 -11.96
C GLY A 154 17.66 14.80 -11.02
N ILE A 155 17.30 14.55 -9.77
CA ILE A 155 18.15 13.84 -8.80
C ILE A 155 18.03 12.34 -9.09
N ASP A 156 19.14 11.68 -9.35
CA ASP A 156 19.12 10.25 -9.65
C ASP A 156 18.98 9.38 -8.39
N GLU A 157 18.58 8.12 -8.58
CA GLU A 157 18.31 7.19 -7.47
C GLU A 157 19.57 6.86 -6.65
N SER A 158 20.75 6.91 -7.26
CA SER A 158 22.02 6.67 -6.58
C SER A 158 22.39 7.82 -5.65
N ASP A 159 22.12 9.07 -6.07
CA ASP A 159 22.29 10.25 -5.22
C ASP A 159 21.24 10.28 -4.09
N LEU A 160 19.99 9.94 -4.41
CA LEU A 160 18.89 9.92 -3.45
C LEU A 160 19.15 8.94 -2.28
N LYS A 161 19.82 7.80 -2.55
CA LYS A 161 20.15 6.80 -1.53
C LYS A 161 21.04 7.33 -0.40
N TYR A 162 21.85 8.34 -0.68
CA TYR A 162 22.75 8.95 0.32
C TYR A 162 22.18 10.25 0.89
N LEU A 163 21.03 10.72 0.39
CA LEU A 163 20.39 11.93 0.85
C LEU A 163 19.54 11.66 2.10
N ASN A 164 19.92 12.29 3.21
CA ASN A 164 19.14 12.20 4.45
C ASN A 164 17.97 13.19 4.41
N VAL A 165 16.76 12.69 4.10
CA VAL A 165 15.53 13.50 4.15
C VAL A 165 14.90 13.37 5.55
N PRO A 166 14.88 14.43 6.37
CA PRO A 166 14.39 14.36 7.75
C PRO A 166 12.92 13.86 7.83
N ALA A 167 12.64 13.01 8.81
CA ALA A 167 11.38 12.27 8.93
C ALA A 167 10.19 13.19 9.24
N GLU A 168 10.43 14.32 9.90
CA GLU A 168 9.46 15.32 10.32
C GLU A 168 8.98 16.25 9.19
N LEU A 169 9.64 16.22 8.04
CA LEU A 169 9.25 17.06 6.90
C LEU A 169 7.95 16.55 6.28
N ASP A 170 7.02 17.48 6.10
CA ASP A 170 5.86 17.29 5.24
C ASP A 170 6.26 17.37 3.76
N ASN A 171 5.28 17.19 2.86
CA ASN A 171 5.54 17.20 1.42
C ASN A 171 6.19 18.51 0.94
N ALA A 172 5.82 19.66 1.51
CA ALA A 172 6.40 20.96 1.14
C ALA A 172 7.85 21.09 1.64
N GLY A 173 8.13 20.63 2.85
CA GLY A 173 9.46 20.54 3.42
C GLY A 173 10.37 19.61 2.63
N ILE A 174 9.86 18.44 2.23
CA ILE A 174 10.57 17.48 1.36
C ILE A 174 10.92 18.14 0.02
N THR A 175 9.95 18.76 -0.67
CA THR A 175 10.22 19.48 -1.92
C THR A 175 11.29 20.55 -1.75
N SER A 176 11.23 21.32 -0.67
CA SER A 176 12.21 22.38 -0.38
C SER A 176 13.60 21.79 -0.14
N HIS A 177 13.68 20.69 0.61
CA HIS A 177 14.93 19.99 0.92
C HIS A 177 15.60 19.42 -0.34
N LEU A 178 14.83 18.74 -1.20
CA LEU A 178 15.33 18.20 -2.46
C LEU A 178 15.76 19.32 -3.43
N THR A 179 15.03 20.44 -3.45
CA THR A 179 15.39 21.61 -4.26
C THR A 179 16.72 22.22 -3.80
N ALA A 180 16.94 22.34 -2.49
CA ALA A 180 18.21 22.81 -1.93
C ALA A 180 19.36 21.87 -2.26
N TYR A 181 19.14 20.56 -2.22
CA TYR A 181 20.13 19.57 -2.63
C TYR A 181 20.48 19.71 -4.12
N LYS A 182 19.49 19.85 -5.00
CA LYS A 182 19.70 20.12 -6.42
C LYS A 182 20.55 21.37 -6.64
N GLN A 183 20.22 22.47 -5.96
CA GLN A 183 20.97 23.71 -6.08
C GLN A 183 22.44 23.52 -5.69
N HIS A 184 22.71 22.79 -4.61
CA HIS A 184 24.07 22.47 -4.19
C HIS A 184 24.82 21.57 -5.19
N MET A 185 24.14 20.70 -5.94
CA MET A 185 24.78 19.97 -7.05
C MET A 185 25.20 20.91 -8.20
N VAL A 186 24.32 21.85 -8.56
CA VAL A 186 24.59 22.86 -9.59
C VAL A 186 25.75 23.76 -9.17
N ASP A 187 25.75 24.26 -7.94
CA ASP A 187 26.77 25.16 -7.40
C ASP A 187 28.16 24.48 -7.33
N LYS A 188 28.21 23.15 -7.22
CA LYS A 188 29.45 22.36 -7.25
C LYS A 188 29.95 22.01 -8.65
N GLY A 189 29.31 22.53 -9.71
CA GLY A 189 29.71 22.27 -11.08
C GLY A 189 29.47 20.82 -11.53
N ILE A 190 28.56 20.09 -10.88
CA ILE A 190 28.08 18.80 -11.38
C ILE A 190 26.95 19.12 -12.37
N PRO A 191 27.18 19.06 -13.69
CA PRO A 191 26.11 19.26 -14.65
C PRO A 191 25.03 18.21 -14.41
N GLU A 192 23.76 18.61 -14.55
CA GLU A 192 22.65 17.65 -14.64
C GLU A 192 23.07 16.56 -15.64
N ARG A 193 22.94 15.26 -15.30
CA ARG A 193 23.04 14.19 -16.29
C ARG A 193 21.86 14.23 -17.26
N GLY A 194 21.56 15.40 -17.85
CA GLY A 194 21.07 15.46 -19.21
C GLY A 194 22.17 14.86 -20.06
N GLY A 195 21.89 13.73 -20.72
CA GLY A 195 22.89 12.96 -21.43
C GLY A 195 23.79 13.85 -22.27
N PHE A 196 25.09 13.53 -22.33
CA PHE A 196 25.98 14.10 -23.33
C PHE A 196 25.24 14.14 -24.67
N PRO A 197 25.18 15.29 -25.36
CA PRO A 197 24.54 15.34 -26.66
C PRO A 197 25.26 14.32 -27.54
N GLN A 198 24.64 13.16 -27.78
CA GLN A 198 25.08 12.22 -28.79
C GLN A 198 24.67 12.78 -30.14
N ASN A 199 25.31 13.89 -30.54
CA ASN A 199 25.36 14.25 -31.95
C ASN A 199 26.20 13.18 -32.64
N LYS A 200 25.54 12.36 -33.47
CA LYS A 200 26.18 11.45 -34.44
C LYS A 200 26.85 12.22 -35.59
N GLY A 201 27.55 13.31 -35.28
CA GLY A 201 28.29 14.15 -36.20
C GLY A 201 29.43 14.79 -35.43
N GLU A 202 30.61 14.83 -36.05
CA GLU A 202 31.81 15.43 -35.47
C GLU A 202 31.49 16.81 -34.87
N ILE A 203 31.84 16.98 -33.60
CA ILE A 203 31.70 18.25 -32.87
C ILE A 203 32.60 19.29 -33.56
N THR A 204 32.05 20.46 -33.87
CA THR A 204 32.84 21.53 -34.52
C THR A 204 33.87 22.10 -33.54
N GLN A 205 34.93 22.74 -34.07
CA GLN A 205 35.96 23.36 -33.23
C GLN A 205 35.38 24.44 -32.30
N GLU A 206 34.37 25.21 -32.72
CA GLU A 206 33.67 26.15 -31.84
C GLU A 206 32.99 25.45 -30.65
N GLN A 207 32.30 24.34 -30.89
CA GLN A 207 31.61 23.59 -29.85
C GLN A 207 32.59 22.95 -28.86
N ALA A 208 33.73 22.45 -29.36
CA ALA A 208 34.79 21.95 -28.50
C ALA A 208 35.40 23.05 -27.62
N LYS A 209 35.46 24.28 -28.13
CA LYS A 209 36.01 25.44 -27.40
C LYS A 209 35.06 25.94 -26.31
N GLU A 210 33.76 26.01 -26.59
CA GLU A 210 32.75 26.34 -25.56
C GLU A 210 32.73 25.30 -24.42
N ILE A 211 32.92 24.02 -24.75
CA ILE A 211 33.01 22.95 -23.75
C ILE A 211 34.31 23.09 -22.93
N ALA A 212 35.44 23.40 -23.57
CA ALA A 212 36.71 23.59 -22.86
C ALA A 212 36.67 24.83 -21.93
N ASP A 213 36.07 25.92 -22.38
CA ASP A 213 35.96 27.16 -21.59
C ASP A 213 35.01 27.00 -20.39
N SER A 214 33.98 26.15 -20.51
CA SER A 214 33.10 25.83 -19.37
C SER A 214 33.72 24.89 -18.33
N LEU A 215 34.87 24.27 -18.63
CA LEU A 215 35.62 23.40 -17.71
C LEU A 215 36.79 24.13 -17.01
N LEU A 216 37.05 25.40 -17.32
CA LEU A 216 38.15 26.20 -16.78
C LEU A 216 37.76 27.15 -15.64
N ILE A 217 36.68 26.86 -14.91
CA ILE A 217 36.30 27.54 -13.66
C ILE A 217 36.60 26.63 -12.46
#